data_AF-A0A7W7RBR9-F1
#
_entry.id   AF-A0A7W7RBR9-F1
#
_cell.length_a   1.000
_cell.length_b   1.000
_cell.length_c   1.000
_cell.angle_alpha   90.00
_cell.angle_beta   90.00
_cell.angle_gamma   90.00
#
_symmetry.space_group_name_H-M   'P 1'
#
loop_
_entity.id
_entity.type
_entity.pdbx_description
1 polymer ?
#
loop_
_entity_poly.entity_id
_entity_poly.type
_entity_poly.pdbx_seq_one_letter_code
_entity_poly.pdbx_strand_id
1 'polypeptide(L)'
;MVKRIRAAAATAVLAALLAGCSSSTAPPAPRPEPSGSTSANGATPHYPQAAPSQLAGKVGTPPVQLPDAAQVNSQDPAAVSRAAVTVIWTMDTDIDVSQHNAEVRATPFYSARHAAEVANAAPQAAPGADWAQWSQHRAYTTVALRPANEDGRPSDTPTEATYRWSLTLNPIGRDGWHGTPQTMAVLTVLTRDDPSQPWRLDSLTLQ
;
A
#
# COMPACT_ATOMS: atom_id res chain seq x y z
N MET A 1 4.88 -39.52 20.50
CA MET A 1 3.77 -40.27 19.89
C MET A 1 3.57 -39.71 18.48
N VAL A 2 4.16 -40.37 17.48
CA VAL A 2 4.31 -39.89 16.09
C VAL A 2 3.13 -40.35 15.26
N LYS A 3 2.39 -39.45 14.62
CA LYS A 3 1.27 -39.79 13.74
C LYS A 3 1.74 -39.77 12.28
N ARG A 4 1.67 -40.93 11.63
CA ARG A 4 2.14 -41.20 10.27
C ARG A 4 1.10 -40.79 9.20
N ILE A 5 1.62 -40.10 8.19
CA ILE A 5 1.28 -39.99 6.75
C ILE A 5 0.15 -40.90 6.23
N ARG A 6 -0.75 -40.34 5.40
CA ARG A 6 -1.23 -40.96 4.13
C ARG A 6 -1.54 -39.89 3.08
N ALA A 7 -0.81 -39.93 1.97
CA ALA A 7 -1.18 -39.32 0.69
C ALA A 7 -2.07 -40.30 -0.10
N ALA A 8 -3.02 -39.78 -0.87
CA ALA A 8 -3.64 -40.52 -1.97
C ALA A 8 -4.12 -39.51 -3.03
N ALA A 9 -3.58 -39.66 -4.25
CA ALA A 9 -4.03 -39.01 -5.46
C ALA A 9 -5.18 -39.82 -6.08
N ALA A 10 -6.12 -39.15 -6.73
CA ALA A 10 -7.02 -39.78 -7.70
C ALA A 10 -7.42 -38.79 -8.79
N THR A 11 -6.94 -39.11 -9.99
CA THR A 11 -7.21 -38.48 -11.28
C THR A 11 -8.63 -38.83 -11.76
N ALA A 12 -9.35 -37.89 -12.38
CA ALA A 12 -10.47 -38.20 -13.26
C ALA A 12 -10.44 -37.28 -14.50
N VAL A 13 -10.34 -37.91 -15.67
CA VAL A 13 -10.41 -37.36 -17.02
C VAL A 13 -11.76 -37.80 -17.61
N LEU A 14 -12.52 -36.90 -18.25
CA LEU A 14 -13.43 -37.12 -19.41
C LEU A 14 -14.09 -35.77 -19.77
N ALA A 15 -13.83 -35.09 -20.89
CA ALA A 15 -14.11 -35.33 -22.32
C ALA A 15 -15.39 -34.63 -22.85
N ALA A 16 -15.14 -33.59 -23.67
CA ALA A 16 -15.75 -33.15 -24.94
C ALA A 16 -17.28 -33.13 -25.18
N LEU A 17 -17.81 -31.96 -25.59
CA LEU A 17 -18.84 -31.71 -26.64
C LEU A 17 -18.63 -30.26 -27.18
N LEU A 18 -18.17 -30.04 -28.43
CA LEU A 18 -18.87 -29.88 -29.72
C LEU A 18 -19.62 -28.54 -29.97
N ALA A 19 -19.32 -27.94 -31.13
CA ALA A 19 -19.98 -26.87 -31.93
C ALA A 19 -19.09 -25.62 -32.11
N GLY A 20 -18.88 -25.01 -33.28
CA GLY A 20 -19.51 -25.10 -34.60
C GLY A 20 -19.50 -23.68 -35.21
N CYS A 21 -19.06 -23.55 -36.47
CA CYS A 21 -18.61 -22.35 -37.18
C CYS A 21 -19.56 -21.12 -37.26
N SER A 22 -18.98 -19.93 -37.48
CA SER A 22 -19.47 -18.99 -38.51
C SER A 22 -18.45 -17.86 -38.76
N SER A 23 -17.77 -17.93 -39.89
CA SER A 23 -17.00 -16.86 -40.52
C SER A 23 -17.90 -16.05 -41.45
N SER A 24 -17.87 -14.72 -41.37
CA SER A 24 -18.45 -13.84 -42.38
C SER A 24 -17.43 -12.79 -42.80
N THR A 25 -16.85 -13.05 -43.97
CA THR A 25 -16.05 -12.14 -44.79
C THR A 25 -16.97 -11.09 -45.39
N ALA A 26 -16.70 -9.81 -45.15
CA ALA A 26 -17.30 -8.70 -45.87
C ALA A 26 -16.32 -8.18 -46.96
N PRO A 27 -16.81 -7.84 -48.17
CA PRO A 27 -15.96 -7.44 -49.30
C PRO A 27 -15.36 -6.03 -49.15
N PRO A 28 -14.25 -5.72 -49.86
CA PRO A 28 -13.58 -4.42 -49.79
C PRO A 28 -14.38 -3.35 -50.54
N ALA A 29 -14.59 -2.20 -49.90
CA ALA A 29 -15.11 -1.00 -50.55
C ALA A 29 -14.00 -0.26 -51.33
N PRO A 30 -14.33 0.41 -52.45
CA PRO A 30 -13.36 0.96 -53.40
C PRO A 30 -12.66 2.23 -52.90
N ARG A 31 -11.41 2.42 -53.37
CA ARG A 31 -10.58 3.62 -53.25
C ARG A 31 -11.13 4.77 -54.13
N PRO A 32 -11.18 6.00 -53.60
CA PRO A 32 -10.97 7.21 -54.38
C PRO A 32 -9.60 7.83 -54.08
N GLU A 33 -8.90 8.24 -55.14
CA GLU A 33 -7.61 8.96 -55.13
C GLU A 33 -7.77 10.47 -54.89
N PRO A 34 -6.67 11.22 -54.64
CA PRO A 34 -6.63 12.34 -53.71
C PRO A 34 -7.08 13.66 -54.33
N SER A 35 -7.72 14.51 -53.54
CA SER A 35 -7.87 15.92 -53.82
C SER A 35 -7.48 16.71 -52.58
N GLY A 36 -6.43 17.53 -52.74
CA GLY A 36 -5.86 18.31 -51.68
C GLY A 36 -6.83 19.36 -51.13
N SER A 37 -6.72 19.60 -49.83
CA SER A 37 -7.06 20.87 -49.21
C SER A 37 -6.25 20.98 -47.92
N THR A 38 -5.26 21.86 -47.97
CA THR A 38 -4.52 22.41 -46.85
C THR A 38 -5.49 23.00 -45.82
N SER A 39 -5.39 22.57 -44.56
CA SER A 39 -5.90 23.35 -43.43
C SER A 39 -5.09 23.10 -42.17
N ALA A 40 -4.25 24.09 -41.91
CA ALA A 40 -3.85 24.66 -40.63
C ALA A 40 -3.69 23.73 -39.41
N ASN A 41 -2.44 23.72 -38.92
CA ASN A 41 -2.03 23.43 -37.56
C ASN A 41 -3.01 23.96 -36.51
N GLY A 42 -3.86 23.07 -35.97
CA GLY A 42 -4.53 23.29 -34.70
C GLY A 42 -3.62 22.81 -33.57
N ALA A 43 -2.73 23.67 -33.09
CA ALA A 43 -2.07 23.45 -31.81
C ALA A 43 -3.16 23.48 -30.73
N THR A 44 -3.53 22.31 -30.21
CA THR A 44 -4.33 22.23 -29.00
C THR A 44 -3.52 22.85 -27.86
N PRO A 45 -4.07 23.79 -27.08
CA PRO A 45 -3.40 24.27 -25.88
C PRO A 45 -3.22 23.06 -24.96
N HIS A 46 -1.97 22.66 -24.72
CA HIS A 46 -1.63 21.82 -23.58
C HIS A 46 -1.90 22.67 -22.34
N TYR A 47 -3.10 22.55 -21.77
CA TYR A 47 -3.32 23.00 -20.40
C TYR A 47 -2.38 22.15 -19.52
N PRO A 48 -1.59 22.74 -18.63
CA PRO A 48 -0.90 21.95 -17.62
C PRO A 48 -1.98 21.19 -16.84
N GLN A 49 -1.96 19.86 -16.97
CA GLN A 49 -2.82 19.01 -16.18
C GLN A 49 -2.50 19.30 -14.72
N ALA A 50 -3.46 19.88 -14.00
CA ALA A 50 -3.32 20.12 -12.57
C ALA A 50 -2.90 18.79 -11.93
N ALA A 51 -1.84 18.83 -11.13
CA ALA A 51 -1.43 17.67 -10.34
C ALA A 51 -2.67 17.16 -9.58
N PRO A 52 -2.90 15.84 -9.53
CA PRO A 52 -4.03 15.30 -8.80
C PRO A 52 -4.05 15.86 -7.37
N SER A 53 -5.11 16.59 -7.01
CA SER A 53 -5.24 17.11 -5.65
C SER A 53 -5.47 15.92 -4.73
N GLN A 54 -4.45 15.55 -3.96
CA GLN A 54 -4.61 14.61 -2.85
C GLN A 54 -5.68 15.19 -1.92
N LEU A 55 -6.67 14.38 -1.53
CA LEU A 55 -7.66 14.84 -0.54
C LEU A 55 -6.92 15.04 0.78
N ALA A 56 -6.77 16.30 1.18
CA ALA A 56 -6.09 16.65 2.40
C ALA A 56 -6.95 16.25 3.61
N GLY A 57 -6.33 15.58 4.58
CA GLY A 57 -6.93 15.36 5.89
C GLY A 57 -7.08 16.66 6.68
N LYS A 58 -7.68 16.57 7.87
CA LYS A 58 -7.71 17.67 8.85
C LYS A 58 -6.42 17.66 9.66
N VAL A 59 -6.04 18.83 10.16
CA VAL A 59 -4.92 18.95 11.10
C VAL A 59 -5.32 18.33 12.44
N GLY A 60 -4.46 17.46 12.98
CA GLY A 60 -4.64 16.86 14.30
C GLY A 60 -3.75 15.64 14.52
N THR A 61 -3.87 15.05 15.72
CA THR A 61 -3.15 13.84 16.13
C THR A 61 -4.17 12.79 16.57
N PRO A 62 -4.00 11.51 16.22
CA PRO A 62 -4.82 10.44 16.74
C PRO A 62 -4.82 10.43 18.27
N PRO A 63 -5.88 9.92 18.92
CA PRO A 63 -5.96 9.81 20.38
C PRO A 63 -5.11 8.63 20.92
N VAL A 64 -3.98 8.36 20.28
CA VAL A 64 -3.01 7.31 20.62
C VAL A 64 -1.63 7.96 20.57
N GLN A 65 -0.78 7.67 21.56
CA GLN A 65 0.60 8.14 21.53
C GLN A 65 1.34 7.53 20.34
N LEU A 66 1.75 8.38 19.41
CA LEU A 66 2.58 7.97 18.28
C LEU A 66 4.06 7.92 18.67
N PRO A 67 4.86 7.03 18.05
CA PRO A 67 6.31 7.09 18.13
C PRO A 67 6.84 8.47 17.72
N ASP A 68 7.67 9.08 18.57
CA ASP A 68 8.39 10.31 18.24
C ASP A 68 9.70 9.96 17.50
N ALA A 69 9.83 10.44 16.27
CA ALA A 69 11.01 10.19 15.44
C ALA A 69 12.32 10.68 16.08
N ALA A 70 12.27 11.71 16.95
CA ALA A 70 13.45 12.19 17.67
C ALA A 70 13.89 11.26 18.81
N GLN A 71 12.97 10.41 19.31
CA GLN A 71 13.23 9.47 20.42
C GLN A 71 13.48 8.03 19.95
N VAL A 72 13.15 7.72 18.70
CA VAL A 72 13.42 6.39 18.12
C VAL A 72 14.93 6.25 17.87
N ASN A 73 15.50 5.12 18.28
CA ASN A 73 16.89 4.78 17.97
C ASN A 73 17.07 4.60 16.46
N SER A 74 17.51 5.66 15.79
CA SER A 74 17.68 5.68 14.35
C SER A 74 18.84 4.81 13.84
N GLN A 75 19.68 4.27 14.73
CA GLN A 75 20.76 3.33 14.38
C GLN A 75 20.31 1.86 14.43
N ASP A 76 19.11 1.58 14.95
CA ASP A 76 18.50 0.26 14.97
C ASP A 76 17.40 0.18 13.88
N PRO A 77 17.61 -0.60 12.80
CA PRO A 77 16.64 -0.68 11.72
C PRO A 77 15.33 -1.34 12.17
N ALA A 78 15.34 -2.23 13.16
CA ALA A 78 14.12 -2.80 13.72
C ALA A 78 13.29 -1.74 14.46
N ALA A 79 13.95 -0.82 15.17
CA ALA A 79 13.28 0.28 15.87
C ALA A 79 12.63 1.27 14.90
N VAL A 80 13.36 1.68 13.85
CA VAL A 80 12.82 2.55 12.79
C VAL A 80 11.65 1.87 12.06
N SER A 81 11.82 0.61 11.67
CA SER A 81 10.78 -0.17 10.99
C SER A 81 9.50 -0.26 11.83
N ARG A 82 9.63 -0.65 13.10
CA ARG A 82 8.49 -0.73 14.03
C ARG A 82 7.79 0.61 14.17
N ALA A 83 8.55 1.70 14.36
CA ALA A 83 7.99 3.03 14.54
C ALA A 83 7.21 3.49 13.30
N ALA A 84 7.80 3.36 12.11
CA ALA A 84 7.16 3.72 10.86
C ALA A 84 5.86 2.93 10.63
N VAL A 85 5.91 1.60 10.77
CA VAL A 85 4.73 0.73 10.61
C VAL A 85 3.64 1.08 11.63
N THR A 86 4.00 1.37 12.88
CA THR A 86 3.04 1.81 13.89
C THR A 86 2.35 3.12 13.49
N VAL A 87 3.07 4.12 12.99
CA VAL A 87 2.47 5.39 12.56
C VAL A 87 1.57 5.20 11.33
N ILE A 88 2.04 4.49 10.30
CA ILE A 88 1.27 4.23 9.07
C ILE A 88 -0.10 3.60 9.36
N TRP A 89 -0.15 2.68 10.32
CA TRP A 89 -1.35 1.92 10.66
C TRP A 89 -2.11 2.45 11.88
N THR A 90 -1.68 3.58 12.44
CA THR A 90 -2.47 4.35 13.43
C THR A 90 -3.23 5.44 12.68
N MET A 91 -4.38 5.05 12.14
CA MET A 91 -5.30 5.88 11.38
C MET A 91 -6.36 6.45 12.32
N ASP A 92 -6.89 7.62 11.97
CA ASP A 92 -7.98 8.26 12.70
C ASP A 92 -8.95 8.93 11.73
N THR A 93 -10.13 8.35 11.59
CA THR A 93 -11.16 8.80 10.63
C THR A 93 -11.71 10.20 10.90
N ASP A 94 -11.44 10.81 12.06
CA ASP A 94 -11.80 12.22 12.30
C ASP A 94 -10.87 13.20 11.57
N ILE A 95 -9.61 12.81 11.33
CA ILE A 95 -8.56 13.66 10.75
C ILE A 95 -8.02 13.13 9.42
N ASP A 96 -8.03 11.82 9.23
CA ASP A 96 -7.61 11.15 8.02
C ASP A 96 -8.84 10.97 7.11
N VAL A 97 -8.69 11.23 5.82
CA VAL A 97 -9.71 10.90 4.80
C VAL A 97 -9.41 9.56 4.11
N SER A 98 -8.19 9.04 4.30
CA SER A 98 -7.75 7.71 3.89
C SER A 98 -6.51 7.31 4.69
N GLN A 99 -6.09 6.05 4.59
CA GLN A 99 -4.83 5.57 5.17
C GLN A 99 -3.62 6.42 4.74
N HIS A 100 -3.66 6.99 3.53
CA HIS A 100 -2.57 7.80 3.01
C HIS A 100 -2.21 9.00 3.91
N ASN A 101 -3.16 9.57 4.65
CA ASN A 101 -2.85 10.66 5.59
C ASN A 101 -1.97 10.18 6.76
N ALA A 102 -2.19 8.96 7.26
CA ALA A 102 -1.33 8.34 8.27
C ALA A 102 0.04 7.96 7.67
N GLU A 103 0.09 7.55 6.41
CA GLU A 103 1.34 7.30 5.67
C GLU A 103 2.19 8.57 5.51
N VAL A 104 1.57 9.70 5.14
CA VAL A 104 2.25 11.01 5.07
C VAL A 104 2.77 11.42 6.46
N ARG A 105 2.02 11.15 7.53
CA ARG A 105 2.45 11.42 8.92
C ARG A 105 3.73 10.65 9.30
N ALA A 106 3.98 9.50 8.69
CA ALA A 106 5.17 8.68 8.93
C ALA A 106 6.42 9.13 8.15
N THR A 107 6.32 10.18 7.31
CA THR A 107 7.44 10.74 6.52
C THR A 107 8.76 10.95 7.29
N PRO A 108 8.78 11.35 8.58
CA PRO A 108 10.04 11.48 9.33
C PRO A 108 10.89 10.20 9.42
N PHE A 109 10.29 9.02 9.17
CA PHE A 109 10.99 7.73 9.16
C PHE A 109 11.48 7.31 7.76
N TYR A 110 11.09 8.01 6.71
CA TYR A 110 11.25 7.57 5.32
C TYR A 110 12.58 7.98 4.70
N SER A 111 13.04 7.20 3.72
CA SER A 111 14.10 7.64 2.82
C SER A 111 13.58 8.81 1.98
N ALA A 112 14.47 9.66 1.46
CA ALA A 112 14.05 10.77 0.60
C ALA A 112 13.27 10.27 -0.63
N ARG A 113 13.66 9.11 -1.17
CA ARG A 113 12.97 8.43 -2.26
C ARG A 113 11.55 8.05 -1.86
N HIS A 114 11.38 7.33 -0.75
CA HIS A 114 10.06 6.86 -0.32
C HIS A 114 9.14 8.02 0.09
N ALA A 115 9.67 9.06 0.74
CA ALA A 115 8.93 10.28 1.04
C ALA A 115 8.41 10.97 -0.24
N ALA A 116 9.21 11.02 -1.30
CA ALA A 116 8.79 11.56 -2.58
C ALA A 116 7.73 10.67 -3.26
N GLU A 117 7.83 9.35 -3.15
CA GLU A 117 6.82 8.42 -3.68
C GLU A 117 5.46 8.62 -3.00
N VAL A 118 5.44 8.70 -1.67
CA VAL A 118 4.22 8.98 -0.90
C VAL A 118 3.67 10.36 -1.25
N ALA A 119 4.50 11.39 -1.32
CA ALA A 119 4.04 12.73 -1.70
C ALA A 119 3.44 12.81 -3.11
N ASN A 120 3.91 11.98 -4.05
CA ASN A 120 3.43 11.96 -5.43
C ASN A 120 2.40 10.86 -5.71
N ALA A 121 2.01 10.08 -4.70
CA ALA A 121 1.01 9.03 -4.86
C ALA A 121 -0.32 9.65 -5.31
N ALA A 122 -0.87 9.11 -6.41
CA ALA A 122 -2.17 9.52 -6.91
C ALA A 122 -3.26 9.33 -5.84
N PRO A 123 -4.37 10.11 -5.89
CA PRO A 123 -5.48 9.96 -4.96
C PRO A 123 -5.90 8.49 -4.90
N GLN A 124 -5.83 7.90 -3.71
CA GLN A 124 -6.30 6.53 -3.53
C GLN A 124 -7.80 6.48 -3.82
N ALA A 125 -8.26 5.34 -4.35
CA ALA A 125 -9.68 5.07 -4.47
C ALA A 125 -10.36 5.30 -3.11
N ALA A 126 -11.64 5.69 -3.15
CA ALA A 126 -12.40 5.94 -1.92
C ALA A 126 -12.23 4.76 -0.95
N PRO A 127 -11.97 5.02 0.34
CA PRO A 127 -11.73 3.95 1.30
C PRO A 127 -12.85 2.91 1.31
N GLY A 128 -12.50 1.64 1.53
CA GLY A 128 -13.42 0.49 1.45
C GLY A 128 -14.49 0.45 2.54
N ALA A 129 -15.28 -0.63 2.55
CA ALA A 129 -16.40 -0.81 3.48
C ALA A 129 -16.00 -0.70 4.96
N ASP A 130 -14.83 -1.21 5.33
CA ASP A 130 -14.31 -1.11 6.71
C ASP A 130 -14.13 0.35 7.11
N TRP A 131 -13.52 1.16 6.24
CA TRP A 131 -13.32 2.59 6.51
C TRP A 131 -14.65 3.35 6.61
N ALA A 132 -15.63 3.01 5.77
CA ALA A 132 -16.96 3.60 5.84
C ALA A 132 -17.60 3.33 7.22
N GLN A 133 -17.47 2.10 7.73
CA GLN A 133 -17.92 1.75 9.08
C GLN A 133 -17.11 2.50 10.15
N TRP A 134 -15.79 2.51 10.06
CA TRP A 134 -14.91 3.21 11.00
C TRP A 134 -15.27 4.69 11.10
N SER A 135 -15.54 5.33 9.96
CA SER A 135 -15.91 6.74 9.88
C SER A 135 -17.24 7.04 10.57
N GLN A 136 -18.23 6.13 10.50
CA GLN A 136 -19.51 6.28 11.22
C GLN A 136 -19.31 6.34 12.74
N HIS A 137 -18.31 5.62 13.25
CA HIS A 137 -17.96 5.57 14.67
C HIS A 137 -16.88 6.58 15.07
N ARG A 138 -16.40 7.40 14.13
CA ARG A 138 -15.20 8.25 14.30
C ARG A 138 -14.06 7.45 14.91
N ALA A 139 -13.80 6.28 14.33
CA ALA A 139 -12.85 5.34 14.88
C ALA A 139 -11.42 5.77 14.60
N TYR A 140 -10.54 5.38 15.52
CA TYR A 140 -9.10 5.37 15.36
C TYR A 140 -8.58 3.95 15.56
N THR A 141 -7.42 3.62 15.00
CA THR A 141 -6.81 2.30 15.15
C THR A 141 -5.71 2.30 16.20
N THR A 142 -5.55 1.18 16.88
CA THR A 142 -4.34 0.87 17.66
C THR A 142 -3.60 -0.30 17.02
N VAL A 143 -2.28 -0.30 17.12
CA VAL A 143 -1.42 -1.25 16.41
C VAL A 143 -0.65 -2.14 17.39
N ALA A 144 -0.74 -3.45 17.21
CA ALA A 144 0.16 -4.41 17.85
C ALA A 144 1.07 -5.05 16.79
N LEU A 145 2.38 -5.02 17.04
CA LEU A 145 3.39 -5.64 16.16
C LEU A 145 4.09 -6.81 16.86
N ARG A 146 4.29 -7.87 16.09
CA ARG A 146 5.12 -9.03 16.45
C ARG A 146 6.12 -9.29 15.32
N PRO A 147 7.41 -9.51 15.62
CA PRO A 147 8.36 -9.96 14.60
C PRO A 147 7.82 -11.24 13.93
N ALA A 148 7.87 -11.28 12.61
CA ALA A 148 7.44 -12.42 11.79
C ALA A 148 8.51 -12.82 10.77
N ASN A 149 9.78 -12.51 11.06
CA ASN A 149 10.91 -12.92 10.25
C ASN A 149 10.96 -14.46 10.16
N GLU A 150 11.12 -14.99 8.95
CA GLU A 150 11.29 -16.42 8.72
C GLU A 150 12.73 -16.85 8.96
N ASP A 151 12.90 -18.12 9.32
CA ASP A 151 14.21 -18.77 9.31
C ASP A 151 14.78 -18.71 7.89
N GLY A 152 16.01 -18.21 7.76
CA GLY A 152 16.68 -18.08 6.46
C GLY A 152 16.44 -16.77 5.71
N ARG A 153 15.85 -15.74 6.34
CA ARG A 153 15.90 -14.38 5.77
C ARG A 153 17.36 -13.97 5.49
N PRO A 154 17.63 -13.18 4.44
CA PRO A 154 18.95 -12.60 4.26
C PRO A 154 19.39 -11.84 5.51
N SER A 155 20.67 -12.00 5.87
CA SER A 155 21.26 -11.19 6.94
C SER A 155 21.24 -9.72 6.54
N ASP A 156 20.98 -8.85 7.51
CA ASP A 156 21.09 -7.41 7.30
C ASP A 156 22.54 -7.07 6.88
N THR A 157 22.67 -6.14 5.94
CA THR A 157 23.97 -5.60 5.53
C THR A 157 24.25 -4.31 6.29
N PRO A 158 25.45 -3.71 6.17
CA PRO A 158 25.72 -2.43 6.81
C PRO A 158 24.81 -1.29 6.33
N THR A 159 24.13 -1.39 5.18
CA THR A 159 23.35 -0.30 4.56
C THR A 159 21.94 -0.70 4.12
N GLU A 160 21.57 -1.98 4.20
CA GLU A 160 20.24 -2.49 3.88
C GLU A 160 19.79 -3.52 4.93
N ALA A 161 18.54 -3.41 5.38
CA ALA A 161 17.94 -4.33 6.33
C ALA A 161 16.49 -4.64 5.97
N THR A 162 16.04 -5.86 6.22
CA THR A 162 14.67 -6.30 5.87
C THR A 162 13.96 -6.91 7.07
N TYR A 163 12.78 -6.37 7.43
CA TYR A 163 11.98 -6.84 8.55
C TYR A 163 10.56 -7.16 8.14
N ARG A 164 10.06 -8.30 8.64
CA ARG A 164 8.67 -8.70 8.55
C ARG A 164 7.97 -8.56 9.91
N TRP A 165 6.78 -7.99 9.89
CA TRP A 165 5.91 -7.85 11.05
C TRP A 165 4.58 -8.57 10.81
N SER A 166 4.13 -9.33 11.81
CA SER A 166 2.70 -9.61 11.96
C SER A 166 2.08 -8.43 12.69
N LEU A 167 1.11 -7.82 12.03
CA LEU A 167 0.45 -6.60 12.46
C LEU A 167 -1.01 -6.90 12.77
N THR A 168 -1.45 -6.49 13.96
CA THR A 168 -2.87 -6.50 14.33
C THR A 168 -3.35 -5.06 14.54
N LEU A 169 -4.32 -4.63 13.73
CA LEU A 169 -5.06 -3.38 13.91
C LEU A 169 -6.31 -3.64 14.75
N ASN A 170 -6.56 -2.79 15.73
CA ASN A 170 -7.79 -2.79 16.51
C ASN A 170 -8.50 -1.44 16.35
N PRO A 171 -9.59 -1.36 15.56
CA PRO A 171 -10.40 -0.15 15.43
C PRO A 171 -11.22 0.11 16.69
N ILE A 172 -11.19 1.34 17.19
CA ILE A 172 -11.89 1.79 18.38
C ILE A 172 -12.65 3.08 18.04
N GLY A 173 -13.96 3.05 18.20
CA GLY A 173 -14.86 4.20 18.04
C GLY A 173 -14.83 5.11 19.25
N ARG A 174 -14.92 6.43 19.01
CA ARG A 174 -15.03 7.42 20.10
C ARG A 174 -16.35 7.33 20.87
N ASP A 175 -17.33 6.63 20.31
CA ASP A 175 -18.61 6.28 20.92
C ASP A 175 -18.55 4.98 21.74
N GLY A 176 -17.36 4.37 21.91
CA GLY A 176 -17.18 3.10 22.60
C GLY A 176 -17.38 1.87 21.70
N TRP A 177 -17.57 2.07 20.39
CA TRP A 177 -17.61 0.96 19.44
C TRP A 177 -16.24 0.27 19.33
N HIS A 178 -16.26 -1.04 19.08
CA HIS A 178 -15.05 -1.83 18.80
C HIS A 178 -15.23 -2.57 17.47
N GLY A 179 -14.33 -2.30 16.53
CA GLY A 179 -14.31 -2.99 15.25
C GLY A 179 -13.69 -4.38 15.35
N THR A 180 -13.94 -5.20 14.34
CA THR A 180 -13.24 -6.47 14.18
C THR A 180 -11.73 -6.22 13.99
N PRO A 181 -10.86 -6.83 14.81
CA PRO A 181 -9.42 -6.71 14.61
C PRO A 181 -9.00 -7.27 13.25
N GLN A 182 -8.09 -6.57 12.57
CA GLN A 182 -7.53 -6.99 11.29
C GLN A 182 -6.09 -7.44 11.48
N THR A 183 -5.73 -8.59 10.92
CA THR A 183 -4.34 -9.08 10.94
C THR A 183 -3.78 -9.12 9.53
N MET A 184 -2.56 -8.62 9.36
CA MET A 184 -1.83 -8.63 8.10
C MET A 184 -0.34 -8.82 8.33
N ALA A 185 0.38 -9.25 7.30
CA ALA A 185 1.83 -9.29 7.30
C ALA A 185 2.39 -8.10 6.52
N VAL A 186 3.43 -7.48 7.06
CA VAL A 186 4.09 -6.32 6.47
C VAL A 186 5.56 -6.63 6.32
N LEU A 187 6.08 -6.55 5.10
CA LEU A 187 7.51 -6.55 4.82
C LEU A 187 8.00 -5.11 4.69
N THR A 188 9.11 -4.79 5.34
CA THR A 188 9.76 -3.49 5.28
C THR A 188 11.19 -3.65 4.82
N VAL A 189 11.63 -2.76 3.94
CA VAL A 189 13.03 -2.61 3.54
C VAL A 189 13.51 -1.27 4.06
N LEU A 190 14.64 -1.27 4.74
CA LEU A 190 15.30 -0.09 5.27
C LEU A 190 16.65 0.10 4.61
N THR A 191 17.01 1.35 4.37
CA THR A 191 18.29 1.73 3.80
C THR A 191 18.95 2.83 4.62
N ARG A 192 20.25 2.98 4.44
CA ARG A 192 21.05 4.14 4.84
C ARG A 192 22.26 4.25 3.92
N ASP A 193 22.76 5.47 3.72
CA ASP A 193 23.86 5.71 2.78
C ASP A 193 25.19 5.12 3.26
N ASP A 194 25.44 5.18 4.57
CA ASP A 194 26.61 4.58 5.20
C ASP A 194 26.32 4.17 6.66
N PRO A 195 27.18 3.34 7.31
CA PRO A 195 26.92 2.80 8.63
C PRO A 195 26.79 3.81 9.78
N SER A 196 27.21 5.06 9.58
CA SER A 196 27.05 6.15 10.55
C SER A 196 25.72 6.90 10.38
N GLN A 197 25.09 6.80 9.21
CA GLN A 197 23.82 7.43 8.94
C GLN A 197 22.65 6.70 9.59
N PRO A 198 21.55 7.41 9.88
CA PRO A 198 20.37 6.78 10.42
C PRO A 198 19.69 5.89 9.37
N TRP A 199 19.10 4.79 9.82
CA TRP A 199 18.21 3.98 9.01
C TRP A 199 16.94 4.75 8.63
N ARG A 200 16.45 4.46 7.43
CA ARG A 200 15.24 5.03 6.86
C ARG A 200 14.43 3.92 6.18
N LEU A 201 13.11 3.98 6.32
CA LEU A 201 12.20 3.10 5.59
C LEU A 201 12.22 3.47 4.11
N ASP A 202 12.57 2.52 3.26
CA ASP A 202 12.71 2.73 1.83
C ASP A 202 11.58 2.09 1.02
N SER A 203 10.99 1.01 1.54
CA SER A 203 9.73 0.48 1.02
C SER A 203 8.97 -0.35 2.06
N LEU A 204 7.67 -0.49 1.84
CA LEU A 204 6.75 -1.32 2.61
C LEU A 204 5.83 -2.08 1.66
N THR A 205 5.65 -3.37 1.92
CA THR A 205 4.78 -4.25 1.13
C THR A 205 3.87 -5.06 2.05
N LEU A 206 2.56 -5.05 1.77
CA LEU A 206 1.59 -5.95 2.40
C LEU A 206 1.69 -7.36 1.78
N GLN A 207 1.55 -8.39 2.60
CA GLN A 207 1.64 -9.80 2.19
C GLN A 207 0.35 -10.57 2.46
#